data_AF-A0A8B7BFJ6-F1
#
_entry.id   AF-A0A8B7BFJ6-F1
#
_cell.length_a   1.000
_cell.length_b   1.000
_cell.length_c   1.000
_cell.angle_alpha   90.00
_cell.angle_beta   90.00
_cell.angle_gamma   90.00
#
_symmetry.space_group_name_H-M   'P 1'
#
loop_
_entity.id
_entity.type
_entity.pdbx_description
1 polymer ?
#
loop_
_entity_poly.entity_id
_entity_poly.type
_entity_poly.pdbx_seq_one_letter_code
_entity_poly.pdbx_strand_id
1 'polypeptide(L)'
;MEKEVATVEKGALCCSWNYCGQRLAVGFVDGSISIHDSLDDSSSSCSSKWKAHASSIKNIVWLPPEFGDAIACISADASLSLWEEVEDDTQPLKWKMCKTFESSNAIVLDLQFGVYSTSLKMVAAYSDGHVKVYELLDPLELNKWQLQAEFQNVIDSVSRFGKPSCANVSIAWNPRRGESQQSSFVLGFNSDLPQFNSSKIWEFEEAHQRWLPVAELALPGDKGDRVHAVAWAPNIGRPYEVIAVATCKGIAIWHVGLNPESDGRLSKEKVALLSGHDGEVWQLEWDNLSVYFLFLWFPL
;
A
#
# COMPACT_ATOMS: atom_id res chain seq x y z
N MET A 1 -14.65 -14.07 -22.38
CA MET A 1 -13.67 -13.80 -23.45
C MET A 1 -12.51 -13.14 -22.75
N GLU A 2 -11.40 -13.85 -22.55
CA GLU A 2 -10.21 -13.31 -21.89
C GLU A 2 -9.56 -12.31 -22.84
N LYS A 3 -9.48 -11.03 -22.45
CA LYS A 3 -8.79 -9.99 -23.20
C LYS A 3 -7.37 -9.94 -22.63
N GLU A 4 -6.38 -10.33 -23.42
CA GLU A 4 -4.98 -10.13 -23.05
C GLU A 4 -4.72 -8.62 -22.99
N VAL A 5 -4.43 -8.11 -21.79
CA VAL A 5 -4.36 -6.66 -21.54
C VAL A 5 -2.97 -6.10 -21.79
N ALA A 6 -1.92 -6.90 -21.57
CA ALA A 6 -0.55 -6.55 -21.95
C ALA A 6 0.36 -7.78 -22.04
N THR A 7 1.21 -7.83 -23.08
CA THR A 7 2.33 -8.77 -23.15
C THR A 7 3.58 -8.07 -22.62
N VAL A 8 4.06 -8.48 -21.45
CA VAL A 8 5.19 -7.84 -20.79
C VAL A 8 6.50 -8.56 -21.14
N GLU A 9 7.57 -7.80 -21.34
CA GLU A 9 8.91 -8.34 -21.59
C GLU A 9 9.42 -9.21 -20.43
N LYS A 10 10.33 -10.14 -20.74
CA LYS A 10 10.97 -10.99 -19.71
C LYS A 10 11.66 -10.13 -18.65
N GLY A 11 11.48 -10.51 -17.39
CA GLY A 11 12.13 -9.85 -16.25
C GLY A 11 11.25 -8.84 -15.50
N ALA A 12 9.95 -8.77 -15.81
CA ALA A 12 8.99 -8.05 -14.98
C ALA A 12 8.86 -8.71 -13.59
N LEU A 13 8.85 -7.89 -12.55
CA LEU A 13 8.78 -8.32 -11.15
C LEU A 13 7.53 -7.82 -10.42
N CYS A 14 7.04 -6.64 -10.78
CA CYS A 14 5.84 -6.05 -10.21
C CYS A 14 5.10 -5.23 -11.26
N CYS A 15 3.81 -5.05 -11.06
CA CYS A 15 2.98 -4.21 -11.90
C CYS A 15 1.89 -3.54 -11.10
N SER A 16 1.43 -2.38 -11.54
CA SER A 16 0.40 -1.61 -10.87
C SER A 16 -0.43 -0.83 -11.88
N TRP A 17 -1.75 -0.96 -11.77
CA TRP A 17 -2.71 -0.19 -12.55
C TRP A 17 -2.87 1.21 -11.95
N ASN A 18 -3.02 2.20 -12.81
CA ASN A 18 -3.44 3.52 -12.36
C ASN A 18 -4.92 3.51 -11.91
N TYR A 19 -5.36 4.59 -11.26
CA TYR A 19 -6.68 4.68 -10.65
C TYR A 19 -7.86 4.52 -11.63
N CYS A 20 -7.68 4.81 -12.92
CA CYS A 20 -8.71 4.62 -13.94
C CYS A 20 -8.62 3.26 -14.66
N GLY A 21 -7.62 2.42 -14.35
CA GLY A 21 -7.41 1.13 -15.00
C GLY A 21 -7.02 1.21 -16.47
N GLN A 22 -6.55 2.38 -16.92
CA GLN A 22 -6.20 2.61 -18.32
C GLN A 22 -4.69 2.51 -18.57
N ARG A 23 -3.86 2.68 -17.55
CA ARG A 23 -2.40 2.66 -17.66
C ARG A 23 -1.82 1.64 -16.69
N LEU A 24 -0.89 0.83 -17.19
CA LEU A 24 -0.17 -0.18 -16.41
C LEU A 24 1.29 0.22 -16.29
N ALA A 25 1.76 0.41 -15.06
CA ALA A 25 3.18 0.52 -14.77
C ALA A 25 3.76 -0.88 -14.50
N VAL A 26 4.94 -1.16 -15.04
CA VAL A 26 5.66 -2.42 -14.84
C VAL A 26 7.08 -2.13 -14.41
N GLY A 27 7.52 -2.79 -13.34
CA GLY A 27 8.87 -2.73 -12.80
C GLY A 27 9.67 -3.97 -13.17
N PHE A 28 10.94 -3.78 -13.54
CA PHE A 28 11.81 -4.86 -14.03
C PHE A 28 12.97 -5.16 -13.09
N VAL A 29 13.53 -6.37 -13.25
CA VAL A 29 14.70 -6.86 -12.52
C VAL A 29 15.95 -6.02 -12.73
N ASP A 30 16.06 -5.36 -13.88
CA ASP A 30 17.20 -4.51 -14.17
C ASP A 30 17.07 -3.13 -13.52
N GLY A 31 15.92 -2.75 -12.98
CA GLY A 31 15.65 -1.41 -12.45
C GLY A 31 15.00 -0.44 -13.44
N SER A 32 14.59 -0.94 -14.61
CA SER A 32 13.77 -0.17 -15.54
C SER A 32 12.31 -0.15 -15.09
N ILE A 33 11.59 0.89 -15.53
CA ILE A 33 10.13 0.98 -15.42
C ILE A 33 9.59 1.22 -16.83
N SER A 34 8.47 0.57 -17.16
CA SER A 34 7.72 0.88 -18.38
C SER A 34 6.26 1.19 -18.08
N ILE A 35 5.69 2.14 -18.80
CA ILE A 35 4.26 2.44 -18.80
C ILE A 35 3.65 1.90 -20.09
N HIS A 36 2.51 1.22 -19.94
CA HIS A 36 1.72 0.67 -21.03
C HIS A 36 0.33 1.27 -20.96
N ASP A 37 -0.07 1.98 -22.01
CA ASP A 37 -1.40 2.54 -22.08
C ASP A 37 -2.32 1.55 -22.80
N SER A 38 -3.47 1.26 -22.19
CA SER A 38 -4.52 0.46 -22.82
C SER A 38 -5.31 1.36 -23.78
N LEU A 39 -4.84 1.41 -25.03
CA LEU A 39 -5.60 2.02 -26.11
C LEU A 39 -6.70 1.06 -26.57
N ASP A 40 -7.80 1.63 -27.03
CA ASP A 40 -9.07 0.92 -27.30
C ASP A 40 -9.05 -0.03 -28.52
N ASP A 41 -7.88 -0.41 -29.05
CA ASP A 41 -7.82 -1.40 -30.13
C ASP A 41 -6.52 -2.25 -30.13
N SER A 42 -6.67 -3.51 -29.71
CA SER A 42 -5.86 -4.70 -30.01
C SER A 42 -4.35 -4.77 -29.69
N SER A 43 -3.68 -3.74 -29.18
CA SER A 43 -2.32 -3.91 -28.63
C SER A 43 -1.97 -2.85 -27.58
N SER A 44 -1.63 -3.28 -26.37
CA SER A 44 -0.95 -2.43 -25.39
C SER A 44 0.39 -1.98 -25.97
N SER A 45 0.52 -0.70 -26.32
CA SER A 45 1.80 -0.14 -26.73
C SER A 45 2.52 0.41 -25.50
N CYS A 46 3.77 -0.02 -25.29
CA CYS A 46 4.66 0.59 -24.31
C CYS A 46 4.85 2.07 -24.67
N SER A 47 4.28 2.98 -23.88
CA SER A 47 4.33 4.42 -24.14
C SER A 47 5.64 5.03 -23.66
N SER A 48 6.19 4.53 -22.56
CA SER A 48 7.48 4.97 -22.06
C SER A 48 8.23 3.82 -21.39
N LYS A 49 9.56 3.83 -21.49
CA LYS A 49 10.45 2.94 -20.74
C LYS A 49 11.73 3.69 -20.41
N TRP A 50 12.11 3.70 -19.14
CA TRP A 50 13.33 4.36 -18.70
C TRP A 50 14.00 3.58 -17.56
N LYS A 51 15.27 3.90 -17.32
CA LYS A 51 16.02 3.36 -16.20
C LYS A 51 15.76 4.21 -14.96
N ALA A 52 15.02 3.68 -13.99
CA ALA A 52 14.72 4.40 -12.76
C ALA A 52 15.80 4.17 -11.70
N HIS A 53 16.22 2.91 -11.53
CA HIS A 53 17.20 2.50 -10.51
C HIS A 53 18.28 1.59 -11.08
N ALA A 54 19.38 1.45 -10.34
CA ALA A 54 20.45 0.52 -10.69
C ALA A 54 20.12 -0.93 -10.30
N SER A 55 19.16 -1.11 -9.38
CA SER A 55 18.71 -2.39 -8.85
C SER A 55 17.25 -2.66 -9.22
N SER A 56 16.79 -3.89 -8.98
CA SER A 56 15.46 -4.35 -9.38
C SER A 56 14.34 -3.54 -8.73
N ILE A 57 13.30 -3.22 -9.50
CA ILE A 57 12.07 -2.61 -8.97
C ILE A 57 11.24 -3.68 -8.26
N LYS A 58 10.81 -3.39 -7.03
CA LYS A 58 10.07 -4.32 -6.16
C LYS A 58 8.60 -3.96 -6.04
N ASN A 59 8.26 -2.68 -6.05
CA ASN A 59 6.88 -2.22 -5.98
C ASN A 59 6.72 -0.89 -6.74
N ILE A 60 5.55 -0.68 -7.31
CA ILE A 60 5.15 0.56 -7.99
C ILE A 60 3.75 0.92 -7.53
N VAL A 61 3.54 2.17 -7.16
CA VAL A 61 2.23 2.68 -6.76
C VAL A 61 1.99 4.02 -7.45
N TRP A 62 0.85 4.15 -8.10
CA TRP A 62 0.44 5.40 -8.72
C TRP A 62 0.03 6.44 -7.67
N LEU A 63 0.38 7.69 -7.93
CA LEU A 63 -0.16 8.80 -7.15
C LEU A 63 -1.62 9.01 -7.54
N PRO A 64 -2.47 9.54 -6.62
CA PRO A 64 -3.83 9.90 -6.97
C PRO A 64 -3.82 10.95 -8.10
N PRO A 65 -4.71 10.81 -9.10
CA PRO A 65 -4.67 11.62 -10.32
C PRO A 65 -4.87 13.12 -10.06
N GLU A 66 -5.44 13.48 -8.90
CA GLU A 66 -5.59 14.86 -8.46
C GLU A 66 -4.24 15.57 -8.22
N PHE A 67 -3.15 14.81 -8.08
CA PHE A 67 -1.78 15.29 -7.88
C PHE A 67 -0.88 15.10 -9.12
N GLY A 68 -1.49 14.81 -10.27
CA GLY A 68 -0.80 14.62 -11.55
C GLY A 68 -0.47 13.15 -11.88
N ASP A 69 0.05 12.94 -13.09
CA ASP A 69 0.50 11.64 -13.57
C ASP A 69 1.88 11.31 -12.98
N ALA A 70 1.87 10.70 -11.81
CA ALA A 70 3.09 10.35 -11.09
C ALA A 70 3.03 8.94 -10.49
N ILE A 71 4.21 8.36 -10.27
CA ILE A 71 4.39 7.06 -9.62
C ILE A 71 5.44 7.14 -8.52
N ALA A 72 5.23 6.36 -7.47
CA ALA A 72 6.27 5.95 -6.54
C ALA A 72 6.79 4.57 -6.94
N CYS A 73 8.10 4.36 -6.78
CA CYS A 73 8.68 3.04 -6.93
C CYS A 73 9.67 2.73 -5.80
N ILE A 74 9.63 1.47 -5.35
CA ILE A 74 10.56 0.91 -4.38
C ILE A 74 11.58 0.07 -5.15
N SER A 75 12.85 0.33 -4.89
CA SER A 75 13.98 -0.44 -5.41
C SER A 75 14.55 -1.37 -4.34
N ALA A 76 15.16 -2.47 -4.79
CA ALA A 76 15.86 -3.39 -3.90
C ALA A 76 17.12 -2.80 -3.26
N ASP A 77 17.59 -1.64 -3.71
CA ASP A 77 18.68 -0.87 -3.08
C ASP A 77 18.24 -0.06 -1.85
N ALA A 78 17.04 -0.31 -1.32
CA ALA A 78 16.42 0.40 -0.20
C ALA A 78 15.97 1.84 -0.50
N SER A 79 16.07 2.29 -1.75
CA SER A 79 15.56 3.61 -2.12
C SER A 79 14.08 3.58 -2.51
N LEU A 80 13.41 4.66 -2.15
CA LEU A 80 12.06 5.00 -2.60
C LEU A 80 12.17 6.28 -3.42
N SER A 81 11.63 6.30 -4.64
CA SER A 81 11.66 7.47 -5.51
C SER A 81 10.30 7.79 -6.11
N LEU A 82 10.06 9.07 -6.34
CA LEU A 82 8.90 9.61 -7.04
C LEU A 82 9.30 10.07 -8.43
N TRP A 83 8.47 9.70 -9.40
CA TRP A 83 8.61 10.06 -10.81
C TRP A 83 7.33 10.69 -11.29
N GLU A 84 7.44 11.77 -12.05
CA GLU A 84 6.32 12.51 -12.63
C GLU A 84 6.47 12.52 -14.13
N GLU A 85 5.36 12.36 -14.82
CA GLU A 85 5.26 12.55 -16.26
C GLU A 85 5.24 14.03 -16.59
N VAL A 86 6.21 14.46 -17.40
CA VAL A 86 6.34 15.84 -17.84
C VAL A 86 6.13 15.86 -19.34
N GLU A 87 5.15 16.66 -19.77
CA GLU A 87 4.93 17.01 -21.16
C GLU A 87 5.83 18.20 -21.52
N ASP A 88 6.60 18.07 -22.59
CA ASP A 88 7.39 19.14 -23.18
C ASP A 88 6.88 19.32 -24.61
N ASP A 89 6.50 20.55 -24.99
CA ASP A 89 5.96 20.91 -26.32
C ASP A 89 6.85 20.43 -27.49
N THR A 90 8.11 20.08 -27.21
CA THR A 90 9.11 19.71 -28.20
C THR A 90 9.52 18.23 -28.21
N GLN A 91 9.13 17.42 -27.21
CA GLN A 91 9.64 16.06 -27.02
C GLN A 91 8.54 15.06 -26.62
N PRO A 92 8.73 13.76 -26.91
CA PRO A 92 7.80 12.74 -26.41
C PRO A 92 7.75 12.74 -24.88
N LEU A 93 6.64 12.27 -24.32
CA LEU A 93 6.40 12.17 -22.87
C LEU A 93 7.61 11.61 -22.13
N LYS A 94 8.09 12.35 -21.12
CA LYS A 94 9.26 11.98 -20.33
C LYS A 94 8.91 11.87 -18.86
N TRP A 95 9.45 10.84 -18.23
CA TRP A 95 9.34 10.65 -16.79
C TRP A 95 10.57 11.24 -16.11
N LYS A 96 10.34 12.16 -15.18
CA LYS A 96 11.39 12.86 -14.43
C LYS A 96 11.30 12.49 -12.96
N MET A 97 12.46 12.20 -12.35
CA MET A 97 12.54 11.96 -10.91
C MET A 97 12.36 13.27 -10.14
N CYS A 98 11.36 13.31 -9.26
CA CYS A 98 11.00 14.49 -8.47
C CYS A 98 11.60 14.43 -7.06
N LYS A 99 11.65 13.24 -6.47
CA LYS A 99 12.14 13.05 -5.09
C LYS A 99 12.72 11.66 -4.91
N THR A 100 13.76 11.56 -4.08
CA THR A 100 14.23 10.31 -3.50
C THR A 100 14.13 10.42 -1.98
N PHE A 101 13.64 9.36 -1.35
CA PHE A 101 13.58 9.19 0.09
C PHE A 101 14.72 8.28 0.50
N GLU A 102 15.72 8.87 1.17
CA GLU A 102 16.86 8.11 1.67
C GLU A 102 16.49 7.41 2.98
N SER A 103 16.79 6.11 3.07
CA SER A 103 16.70 5.33 4.30
C SER A 103 18.10 4.89 4.67
N SER A 104 18.52 5.18 5.90
CA SER A 104 19.91 5.00 6.30
C SER A 104 20.31 3.55 6.52
N ASN A 105 19.37 2.62 6.77
CA ASN A 105 19.67 1.21 7.04
C ASN A 105 18.53 0.20 6.76
N ALA A 106 17.28 0.64 6.59
CA ALA A 106 16.13 -0.26 6.45
C ALA A 106 15.51 -0.16 5.05
N ILE A 107 15.12 -1.30 4.48
CA ILE A 107 14.53 -1.39 3.15
C ILE A 107 13.03 -1.05 3.25
N VAL A 108 12.52 -0.21 2.35
CA VAL A 108 11.08 -0.01 2.22
C VAL A 108 10.47 -1.27 1.62
N LEU A 109 9.51 -1.86 2.31
CA LEU A 109 8.87 -3.11 1.87
C LEU A 109 7.55 -2.85 1.13
N ASP A 110 6.77 -1.88 1.60
CA ASP A 110 5.51 -1.48 0.96
C ASP A 110 5.26 0.01 1.16
N LEU A 111 4.45 0.57 0.28
CA LEU A 111 4.00 1.96 0.35
C LEU A 111 2.55 2.08 -0.09
N GLN A 112 1.83 3.04 0.48
CA GLN A 112 0.48 3.35 0.04
C GLN A 112 0.22 4.86 0.14
N PHE A 113 -0.42 5.41 -0.90
CA PHE A 113 -0.92 6.78 -0.88
C PHE A 113 -2.31 6.85 -0.28
N GLY A 114 -2.53 7.96 0.42
CA GLY A 114 -3.78 8.30 1.08
C GLY A 114 -4.12 9.77 0.88
N VAL A 115 -5.33 10.04 0.40
CA VAL A 115 -5.82 11.42 0.28
C VAL A 115 -6.64 11.76 1.52
N TYR A 116 -6.39 12.92 2.11
CA TYR A 116 -7.16 13.46 3.22
C TYR A 116 -7.53 14.90 2.96
N SER A 117 -8.83 15.18 2.77
CA SER A 117 -9.34 16.50 2.40
C SER A 117 -8.64 17.03 1.14
N THR A 118 -7.54 17.79 1.29
CA THR A 118 -6.70 18.33 0.21
C THR A 118 -5.21 17.99 0.35
N SER A 119 -4.82 17.21 1.35
CA SER A 119 -3.43 16.80 1.60
C SER A 119 -3.19 15.37 1.11
N LEU A 120 -2.03 15.14 0.50
CA LEU A 120 -1.57 13.81 0.13
C LEU A 120 -0.64 13.27 1.22
N LYS A 121 -0.98 12.12 1.77
CA LYS A 121 -0.13 11.37 2.69
C LYS A 121 0.41 10.13 2.00
N MET A 122 1.62 9.75 2.38
CA MET A 122 2.27 8.53 1.93
C MET A 122 2.72 7.75 3.16
N VAL A 123 2.25 6.52 3.29
CA VAL A 123 2.71 5.60 4.32
C VAL A 123 3.76 4.69 3.69
N ALA A 124 4.92 4.60 4.32
CA ALA A 124 5.98 3.68 3.96
C ALA A 124 6.31 2.77 5.14
N ALA A 125 6.32 1.46 4.93
CA ALA A 125 6.70 0.49 5.95
C ALA A 125 8.04 -0.17 5.62
N TYR A 126 8.84 -0.39 6.65
CA TYR A 126 10.25 -0.75 6.53
C TYR A 126 10.55 -2.15 7.09
N SER A 127 11.65 -2.74 6.63
CA SER A 127 12.10 -4.07 7.01
C SER A 127 12.43 -4.25 8.50
N ASP A 128 12.63 -3.15 9.22
CA ASP A 128 12.94 -3.13 10.64
C ASP A 128 11.69 -2.89 11.54
N GLY A 129 10.49 -2.94 10.94
CA GLY A 129 9.22 -2.79 11.63
C GLY A 129 8.79 -1.34 11.89
N HIS A 130 9.57 -0.35 11.41
CA HIS A 130 9.13 1.04 11.42
C HIS A 130 8.13 1.32 10.30
N VAL A 131 7.24 2.26 10.58
CA VAL A 131 6.30 2.85 9.65
C VAL A 131 6.52 4.35 9.70
N LYS A 132 6.74 4.96 8.53
CA LYS A 132 6.85 6.40 8.38
C LYS A 132 5.68 6.93 7.58
N VAL A 133 5.08 8.00 8.07
CA VAL A 133 4.03 8.72 7.35
C VAL A 133 4.62 10.04 6.90
N TYR A 134 4.56 10.28 5.60
CA TYR A 134 4.97 11.52 4.96
C TYR A 134 3.74 12.30 4.52
N GLU A 135 3.85 13.62 4.53
CA GLU A 135 2.82 14.54 4.06
C GLU A 135 3.41 15.47 2.99
N LEU A 136 2.67 15.62 1.89
CA LEU A 136 3.00 16.56 0.83
C LEU A 136 2.57 17.96 1.25
N LEU A 137 3.51 18.88 1.37
CA LEU A 137 3.24 20.25 1.80
C LEU A 137 2.66 21.13 0.70
N ASP A 138 2.93 20.79 -0.56
CA ASP A 138 2.55 21.56 -1.72
C ASP A 138 2.11 20.60 -2.84
N PRO A 139 0.81 20.51 -3.14
CA PRO A 139 0.29 19.64 -4.21
C PRO A 139 0.87 19.93 -5.59
N LEU A 140 1.40 21.14 -5.82
CA LEU A 140 1.97 21.55 -7.11
C LEU A 140 3.47 21.22 -7.22
N GLU A 141 4.12 20.87 -6.10
CA GLU A 141 5.55 20.57 -6.07
C GLU A 141 5.80 19.23 -5.35
N LEU A 142 5.80 18.14 -6.12
CA LEU A 142 5.98 16.76 -5.64
C LEU A 142 7.32 16.47 -4.94
N ASN A 143 8.22 17.46 -4.82
CA ASN A 143 9.49 17.33 -4.08
C ASN A 143 9.39 17.80 -2.61
N LYS A 144 8.32 18.50 -2.22
CA LYS A 144 8.10 19.09 -0.88
C LYS A 144 7.40 18.13 0.08
N TRP A 145 7.97 16.95 0.28
CA TRP A 145 7.49 15.98 1.28
C TRP A 145 8.14 16.20 2.64
N GLN A 146 7.34 16.12 3.70
CA GLN A 146 7.78 16.19 5.09
C GLN A 146 7.46 14.89 5.83
N LEU A 147 8.37 14.44 6.71
CA LEU A 147 8.09 13.37 7.66
C LEU A 147 7.11 13.87 8.73
N GLN A 148 5.91 13.32 8.76
CA GLN A 148 4.86 13.67 9.71
C GLN A 148 4.94 12.80 10.98
N ALA A 149 5.15 11.50 10.82
CA ALA A 149 5.22 10.56 11.94
C ALA A 149 6.14 9.39 11.64
N GLU A 150 6.72 8.83 12.71
CA GLU A 150 7.49 7.59 12.70
C GLU A 150 7.12 6.77 13.94
N PHE A 151 6.71 5.53 13.73
CA PHE A 151 6.29 4.62 14.80
C PHE A 151 6.55 3.16 14.41
N GLN A 152 6.34 2.23 15.35
CA GLN A 152 6.48 0.79 15.12
C GLN A 152 5.14 0.10 15.26
N ASN A 153 4.97 -1.05 14.59
CA ASN A 153 3.75 -1.86 14.70
C ASN A 153 3.67 -2.70 16.00
N VAL A 154 4.23 -2.20 17.10
CA VAL A 154 4.19 -2.81 18.45
C VAL A 154 3.70 -1.76 19.43
N ILE A 155 2.78 -2.16 20.32
CA ILE A 155 2.16 -1.24 21.30
C ILE A 155 2.93 -1.26 22.64
N ASP A 156 3.60 -2.37 22.96
CA ASP A 156 4.45 -2.45 24.15
C ASP A 156 5.79 -1.75 23.94
N SER A 157 6.27 -1.11 24.99
CA SER A 157 7.50 -0.30 24.95
C SER A 157 8.67 -1.09 24.37
N VAL A 158 9.32 -0.48 23.38
CA VAL A 158 10.39 -0.98 22.48
C VAL A 158 11.64 -1.52 23.21
N SER A 159 11.65 -1.56 24.55
CA SER A 159 12.81 -1.96 25.36
C SER A 159 12.93 -3.45 25.68
N ARG A 160 11.96 -4.31 25.29
CA ARG A 160 12.00 -5.75 25.60
C ARG A 160 12.29 -6.68 24.43
N PHE A 161 12.18 -6.20 23.20
CA PHE A 161 12.22 -7.04 22.01
C PHE A 161 13.39 -6.63 21.11
N GLY A 162 14.07 -7.60 20.51
CA GLY A 162 15.13 -7.33 19.53
C GLY A 162 14.59 -6.58 18.30
N LYS A 163 15.50 -6.13 17.42
CA LYS A 163 15.12 -5.55 16.13
C LYS A 163 14.51 -6.65 15.25
N PRO A 164 13.27 -6.50 14.75
CA PRO A 164 12.67 -7.51 13.88
C PRO A 164 13.34 -7.49 12.51
N SER A 165 13.26 -8.63 11.83
CA SER A 165 13.48 -8.73 10.39
C SER A 165 12.15 -9.03 9.72
N CYS A 166 11.54 -8.00 9.13
CA CYS A 166 10.31 -8.13 8.38
C CYS A 166 10.65 -8.56 6.95
N ALA A 167 10.07 -9.67 6.50
CA ALA A 167 10.22 -10.20 5.15
C ALA A 167 9.21 -9.54 4.19
N ASN A 168 8.02 -9.22 4.68
CA ASN A 168 6.98 -8.54 3.91
C ASN A 168 6.12 -7.64 4.81
N VAL A 169 5.44 -6.68 4.20
CA VAL A 169 4.39 -5.88 4.83
C VAL A 169 3.34 -5.58 3.77
N SER A 170 2.09 -5.43 4.21
CA SER A 170 1.01 -4.98 3.33
C SER A 170 0.28 -3.84 4.01
N ILE A 171 0.02 -2.78 3.26
CA ILE A 171 -0.69 -1.57 3.69
C ILE A 171 -1.93 -1.39 2.81
N ALA A 172 -3.05 -1.03 3.43
CA ALA A 172 -4.23 -0.59 2.70
C ALA A 172 -4.79 0.69 3.35
N TRP A 173 -4.90 1.75 2.55
CA TRP A 173 -5.46 3.02 3.00
C TRP A 173 -6.99 2.97 3.00
N ASN A 174 -7.65 3.66 3.93
CA ASN A 174 -9.10 3.79 3.94
C ASN A 174 -9.57 4.57 2.70
N PRO A 175 -10.28 3.93 1.76
CA PRO A 175 -10.67 4.55 0.47
C PRO A 175 -11.76 5.64 0.59
N ARG A 176 -12.28 5.93 1.79
CA ARG A 176 -13.34 6.93 1.98
C ARG A 176 -12.89 8.36 1.64
N ARG A 177 -13.75 9.08 0.92
CA ARG A 177 -13.57 10.46 0.44
C ARG A 177 -14.55 11.44 1.11
N GLY A 178 -14.74 11.35 2.43
CA GLY A 178 -15.64 12.24 3.17
C GLY A 178 -14.86 13.22 4.06
N GLU A 179 -15.30 14.48 4.13
CA GLU A 179 -14.64 15.54 4.92
C GLU A 179 -14.70 15.31 6.45
N SER A 180 -15.57 14.41 6.92
CA SER A 180 -15.88 14.26 8.35
C SER A 180 -15.21 13.07 9.04
N GLN A 181 -14.28 12.36 8.40
CA GLN A 181 -13.66 11.17 8.96
C GLN A 181 -12.13 11.25 8.93
N GLN A 182 -11.50 10.84 10.03
CA GLN A 182 -10.05 10.88 10.21
C GLN A 182 -9.33 10.02 9.16
N SER A 183 -8.07 10.39 8.85
CA SER A 183 -7.21 9.57 8.00
C SER A 183 -6.93 8.25 8.69
N SER A 184 -7.22 7.13 8.02
CA SER A 184 -6.98 5.81 8.60
C SER A 184 -6.40 4.87 7.56
N PHE A 185 -5.57 3.93 8.01
CA PHE A 185 -5.06 2.85 7.19
C PHE A 185 -4.85 1.60 8.04
N VAL A 186 -4.89 0.45 7.38
CA VAL A 186 -4.54 -0.82 7.97
C VAL A 186 -3.20 -1.26 7.45
N LEU A 187 -2.41 -1.90 8.30
CA LEU A 187 -1.17 -2.53 7.91
C LEU A 187 -1.00 -3.87 8.63
N GLY A 188 -0.21 -4.77 8.04
CA GLY A 188 0.20 -6.00 8.69
C GLY A 188 1.58 -6.45 8.22
N PHE A 189 2.39 -6.93 9.16
CA PHE A 189 3.75 -7.38 8.89
C PHE A 189 3.86 -8.91 8.85
N ASN A 190 4.79 -9.38 8.03
CA ASN A 190 5.35 -10.73 8.10
C ASN A 190 6.80 -10.62 8.58
N SER A 191 7.02 -10.91 9.85
CA SER A 191 8.33 -10.87 10.49
C SER A 191 8.68 -12.17 11.22
N ASP A 192 9.95 -12.27 11.59
CA ASP A 192 10.49 -13.31 12.47
C ASP A 192 10.00 -13.19 13.92
N LEU A 193 9.53 -12.01 14.33
CA LEU A 193 9.08 -11.70 15.68
C LEU A 193 7.54 -11.56 15.76
N PRO A 194 6.83 -12.51 16.38
CA PRO A 194 5.35 -12.54 16.39
C PRO A 194 4.69 -11.24 16.85
N GLN A 195 5.28 -10.51 17.80
CA GLN A 195 4.72 -9.26 18.31
C GLN A 195 4.55 -8.15 17.26
N PHE A 196 5.29 -8.21 16.14
CA PHE A 196 5.18 -7.26 15.03
C PHE A 196 4.12 -7.66 14.00
N ASN A 197 3.72 -8.94 13.97
CA ASN A 197 2.92 -9.50 12.87
C ASN A 197 1.44 -9.12 12.93
N SER A 198 0.96 -8.55 14.04
CA SER A 198 -0.46 -8.27 14.20
C SER A 198 -0.93 -7.17 13.24
N SER A 199 -2.02 -7.42 12.51
CA SER A 199 -2.63 -6.39 11.66
C SER A 199 -3.31 -5.33 12.51
N LYS A 200 -3.05 -4.05 12.24
CA LYS A 200 -3.59 -2.93 13.04
C LYS A 200 -4.12 -1.82 12.15
N ILE A 201 -5.20 -1.20 12.63
CA ILE A 201 -5.76 0.01 12.06
C ILE A 201 -5.17 1.19 12.82
N TRP A 202 -4.54 2.07 12.06
CA TRP A 202 -3.99 3.33 12.54
C TRP A 202 -4.88 4.45 12.06
N GLU A 203 -5.20 5.37 12.96
CA GLU A 203 -6.03 6.53 12.69
C GLU A 203 -5.32 7.80 13.17
N PHE A 204 -5.46 8.87 12.39
CA PHE A 204 -4.82 10.14 12.66
C PHE A 204 -5.68 11.00 13.59
N GLU A 205 -5.19 11.23 14.80
CA GLU A 205 -5.82 12.09 15.78
C GLU A 205 -5.40 13.55 15.56
N GLU A 206 -6.29 14.38 15.03
CA GLU A 206 -6.00 15.78 14.71
C GLU A 206 -5.65 16.62 15.95
N ALA A 207 -6.29 16.35 17.09
CA ALA A 207 -6.11 17.15 18.32
C ALA A 207 -4.66 17.13 18.83
N HIS A 208 -3.95 16.01 18.65
CA HIS A 208 -2.57 15.84 19.09
C HIS A 208 -1.58 15.66 17.93
N GLN A 209 -2.06 15.73 16.68
CA GLN A 209 -1.25 15.54 15.47
C GLN A 209 -0.43 14.23 15.49
N ARG A 210 -1.06 13.12 15.85
CA ARG A 210 -0.39 11.81 15.98
C ARG A 210 -1.24 10.67 15.44
N TRP A 211 -0.57 9.60 15.04
CA TRP A 211 -1.22 8.35 14.67
C TRP A 211 -1.41 7.45 15.89
N LEU A 212 -2.61 6.89 16.03
CA LEU A 212 -2.96 5.99 17.12
C LEU A 212 -3.48 4.65 16.59
N PRO A 213 -3.12 3.52 17.23
CA PRO A 213 -3.70 2.24 16.89
C PRO A 213 -5.11 2.14 17.51
N VAL A 214 -6.14 2.19 16.66
CA VAL A 214 -7.55 2.19 17.09
C VAL A 214 -8.18 0.80 17.06
N ALA A 215 -7.61 -0.15 16.32
CA ALA A 215 -8.00 -1.55 16.33
C ALA A 215 -6.84 -2.48 15.99
N GLU A 216 -6.91 -3.71 16.49
CA GLU A 216 -5.98 -4.80 16.17
C GLU A 216 -6.80 -5.94 15.54
N LEU A 217 -6.61 -6.27 14.27
CA LEU A 217 -7.40 -7.28 13.54
C LEU A 217 -6.86 -8.70 13.76
N ALA A 218 -6.80 -9.09 15.03
CA ALA A 218 -6.47 -10.43 15.47
C ALA A 218 -7.35 -10.81 16.67
N LEU A 219 -7.78 -12.08 16.70
CA LEU A 219 -8.34 -12.70 17.90
C LEU A 219 -7.20 -13.03 18.88
N PRO A 220 -7.45 -13.17 20.19
CA PRO A 220 -6.40 -13.47 21.17
C PRO A 220 -5.54 -14.71 20.84
N GLY A 221 -6.12 -15.74 20.22
CA GLY A 221 -5.42 -16.96 19.79
C GLY A 221 -4.71 -16.86 18.43
N ASP A 222 -4.93 -15.77 17.69
CA ASP A 222 -4.33 -15.50 16.38
C ASP A 222 -3.22 -14.42 16.47
N LYS A 223 -2.94 -13.91 17.68
CA LYS A 223 -1.92 -12.89 17.91
C LYS A 223 -0.53 -13.44 17.54
N GLY A 224 0.06 -12.80 16.55
CA GLY A 224 1.41 -13.11 16.07
C GLY A 224 1.47 -13.95 14.81
N ASP A 225 0.32 -14.36 14.27
CA ASP A 225 0.23 -14.93 12.93
C ASP A 225 0.78 -13.93 11.91
N ARG A 226 1.63 -14.41 11.00
CA ARG A 226 2.19 -13.60 9.92
C ARG A 226 1.09 -13.12 9.00
N VAL A 227 1.11 -11.81 8.71
CA VAL A 227 0.17 -11.20 7.77
C VAL A 227 0.85 -11.08 6.43
N HIS A 228 0.27 -11.72 5.41
CA HIS A 228 0.81 -11.73 4.06
C HIS A 228 0.25 -10.59 3.20
N ALA A 229 -1.04 -10.28 3.37
CA ALA A 229 -1.72 -9.21 2.66
C ALA A 229 -2.88 -8.63 3.49
N VAL A 230 -3.18 -7.35 3.31
CA VAL A 230 -4.37 -6.69 3.83
C VAL A 230 -5.06 -5.91 2.73
N ALA A 231 -6.37 -5.78 2.80
CA ALA A 231 -7.13 -4.92 1.89
C ALA A 231 -8.33 -4.29 2.58
N TRP A 232 -8.48 -2.98 2.40
CA TRP A 232 -9.60 -2.22 2.92
C TRP A 232 -10.65 -2.03 1.82
N ALA A 233 -11.88 -2.49 2.05
CA ALA A 233 -12.95 -2.37 1.07
C ALA A 233 -13.42 -0.91 0.95
N PRO A 234 -13.75 -0.41 -0.25
CA PRO A 234 -14.56 0.80 -0.39
C PRO A 234 -15.81 0.72 0.51
N ASN A 235 -16.38 1.82 0.96
CA ASN A 235 -17.57 1.75 1.81
C ASN A 235 -18.76 2.49 1.21
N ILE A 236 -19.64 1.72 0.58
CA ILE A 236 -20.83 2.24 -0.08
C ILE A 236 -22.04 1.93 0.79
N GLY A 237 -22.35 2.84 1.71
CA GLY A 237 -23.58 2.81 2.51
C GLY A 237 -23.65 1.75 3.61
N ARG A 238 -22.53 1.11 3.98
CA ARG A 238 -22.51 0.17 5.12
C ARG A 238 -22.28 0.92 6.44
N PRO A 239 -22.91 0.49 7.54
CA PRO A 239 -22.70 1.08 8.87
C PRO A 239 -21.40 0.58 9.55
N TYR A 240 -20.51 -0.08 8.81
CA TYR A 240 -19.23 -0.63 9.25
C TYR A 240 -18.26 -0.69 8.08
N GLU A 241 -16.97 -0.68 8.35
CA GLU A 241 -15.90 -0.97 7.40
C GLU A 241 -15.73 -2.47 7.21
N VAL A 242 -15.23 -2.85 6.04
CA VAL A 242 -14.86 -4.23 5.75
C VAL A 242 -13.38 -4.28 5.42
N ILE A 243 -12.63 -5.10 6.16
CA ILE A 243 -11.19 -5.28 5.95
C ILE A 243 -10.90 -6.77 5.85
N ALA A 244 -10.11 -7.14 4.85
CA ALA A 244 -9.59 -8.50 4.72
C ALA A 244 -8.15 -8.56 5.18
N VAL A 245 -7.81 -9.64 5.88
CA VAL A 245 -6.47 -9.94 6.35
C VAL A 245 -6.12 -11.36 5.96
N ALA A 246 -5.12 -11.54 5.11
CA ALA A 246 -4.57 -12.84 4.76
C ALA A 246 -3.46 -13.22 5.74
N THR A 247 -3.64 -14.35 6.41
CA THR A 247 -2.64 -14.97 7.29
C THR A 247 -2.37 -16.41 6.87
N CYS A 248 -1.43 -17.06 7.56
CA CYS A 248 -1.15 -18.49 7.36
C CYS A 248 -2.35 -19.43 7.61
N LYS A 249 -3.41 -18.97 8.29
CA LYS A 249 -4.63 -19.74 8.55
C LYS A 249 -5.70 -19.55 7.48
N GLY A 250 -5.54 -18.52 6.65
CA GLY A 250 -6.42 -18.16 5.57
C GLY A 250 -6.78 -16.69 5.56
N ILE A 251 -7.88 -16.35 4.89
CA ILE A 251 -8.30 -14.96 4.69
C ILE A 251 -9.43 -14.66 5.64
N ALA A 252 -9.16 -13.82 6.64
CA ALA A 252 -10.14 -13.36 7.60
C ALA A 252 -10.82 -12.09 7.07
N ILE A 253 -12.16 -12.05 7.11
CA ILE A 253 -12.94 -10.84 6.81
C ILE A 253 -13.42 -10.24 8.14
N TRP A 254 -13.16 -8.96 8.32
CA TRP A 254 -13.46 -8.20 9.52
C TRP A 254 -14.47 -7.10 9.23
N HIS A 255 -15.50 -7.01 10.07
CA HIS A 255 -16.32 -5.82 10.19
C HIS A 255 -15.75 -4.93 11.29
N VAL A 256 -15.57 -3.65 10.99
CA VAL A 256 -15.05 -2.67 11.95
C VAL A 256 -16.04 -1.52 12.09
N GLY A 257 -16.39 -1.17 13.33
CA GLY A 257 -17.30 -0.07 13.61
C GLY A 257 -16.76 1.28 13.13
N LEU A 258 -17.66 2.21 12.85
CA LEU A 258 -17.31 3.57 12.40
C LEU A 258 -17.03 4.53 13.55
N ASN A 259 -17.58 4.23 14.74
CA ASN A 259 -17.45 5.07 15.92
C ASN A 259 -16.64 4.31 16.98
N PRO A 260 -15.77 5.02 17.71
CA PRO A 260 -15.06 4.42 18.84
C PRO A 260 -16.05 4.03 19.94
N GLU A 261 -15.76 2.91 20.60
CA GLU A 261 -16.41 2.51 21.85
C GLU A 261 -15.92 3.40 23.01
N SER A 262 -16.45 3.18 24.22
CA SER A 262 -16.11 3.98 25.40
C SER A 262 -14.63 3.94 25.78
N ASP A 263 -13.87 2.96 25.29
CA ASP A 263 -12.43 2.82 25.50
C ASP A 263 -11.58 3.51 24.43
N GLY A 264 -12.22 4.17 23.45
CA GLY A 264 -11.55 4.82 22.33
C GLY A 264 -11.14 3.89 21.18
N ARG A 265 -11.44 2.59 21.27
CA ARG A 265 -11.14 1.61 20.20
C ARG A 265 -12.33 1.41 19.29
N LEU A 266 -12.08 1.04 18.04
CA LEU A 266 -13.13 0.64 17.13
C LEU A 266 -13.60 -0.77 17.45
N SER A 267 -14.92 -0.97 17.42
CA SER A 267 -15.51 -2.31 17.50
C SER A 267 -15.03 -3.16 16.33
N LYS A 268 -14.76 -4.44 16.55
CA LYS A 268 -14.27 -5.37 15.52
C LYS A 268 -14.92 -6.74 15.66
N GLU A 269 -15.32 -7.30 14.54
CA GLU A 269 -15.92 -8.63 14.47
C GLU A 269 -15.34 -9.41 13.28
N LYS A 270 -14.84 -10.63 13.53
CA LYS A 270 -14.40 -11.54 12.47
C LYS A 270 -15.62 -12.28 11.93
N VAL A 271 -16.11 -11.86 10.77
CA VAL A 271 -17.37 -12.37 10.19
C VAL A 271 -17.18 -13.57 9.27
N ALA A 272 -15.97 -13.75 8.72
CA ALA A 272 -15.65 -14.92 7.93
C ALA A 272 -14.18 -15.31 8.06
N LEU A 273 -13.91 -16.59 7.84
CA LEU A 273 -12.58 -17.13 7.61
C LEU A 273 -12.64 -18.04 6.39
N LEU A 274 -12.05 -17.57 5.29
CA LEU A 274 -11.93 -18.33 4.06
C LEU A 274 -10.64 -19.15 4.15
N SER A 275 -10.79 -20.42 4.50
CA SER A 275 -9.72 -21.42 4.55
C SER A 275 -9.83 -22.39 3.35
N GLY A 276 -8.81 -23.25 3.18
CA GLY A 276 -8.83 -24.28 2.14
C GLY A 276 -8.14 -23.89 0.84
N HIS A 277 -7.19 -22.97 0.92
CA HIS A 277 -6.37 -22.58 -0.20
C HIS A 277 -4.92 -23.05 0.04
N ASP A 278 -4.34 -23.77 -0.93
CA ASP A 278 -3.09 -24.52 -0.76
C ASP A 278 -1.84 -23.67 -1.03
N GLY A 279 -1.57 -22.69 -0.16
CA GLY A 279 -0.48 -21.70 -0.39
C GLY A 279 -0.69 -20.35 0.27
N GLU A 280 0.28 -19.46 0.10
CA GLU A 280 0.28 -18.12 0.70
C GLU A 280 -0.42 -17.10 -0.22
N VAL A 281 -1.29 -16.28 0.38
CA VAL A 281 -1.99 -15.19 -0.34
C VAL A 281 -1.16 -13.92 -0.26
N TRP A 282 -0.61 -13.48 -1.39
CA TRP A 282 0.33 -12.36 -1.45
C TRP A 282 -0.31 -11.01 -1.77
N GLN A 283 -1.51 -11.00 -2.35
CA GLN A 283 -2.22 -9.78 -2.71
C GLN A 283 -3.73 -9.96 -2.56
N LEU A 284 -4.36 -8.91 -2.05
CA LEU A 284 -5.79 -8.81 -1.84
C LEU A 284 -6.27 -7.52 -2.49
N GLU A 285 -7.30 -7.61 -3.33
CA GLU A 285 -7.92 -6.43 -3.94
C GLU A 285 -9.44 -6.56 -3.92
N TRP A 286 -10.10 -5.45 -3.59
CA TRP A 286 -11.55 -5.32 -3.65
C TRP A 286 -11.95 -4.68 -4.97
N ASP A 287 -13.09 -5.11 -5.52
CA ASP A 287 -13.69 -4.37 -6.61
C ASP A 287 -14.18 -2.97 -6.15
N ASN A 288 -14.35 -2.07 -7.11
CA ASN A 288 -14.80 -0.70 -6.86
C ASN A 288 -16.18 -0.61 -6.17
N LEU A 289 -16.98 -1.68 -6.23
CA LEU A 289 -18.31 -1.76 -5.60
C LEU A 289 -18.28 -2.46 -4.24
N SER A 290 -17.15 -3.05 -3.84
CA SER A 290 -16.99 -3.87 -2.63
C SER A 290 -17.92 -5.10 -2.58
N VAL A 291 -18.26 -5.64 -3.74
CA VAL A 291 -19.11 -6.82 -3.92
C VAL A 291 -18.26 -8.06 -4.19
N TYR A 292 -17.13 -7.91 -4.88
CA TYR A 292 -16.28 -9.00 -5.33
C TYR A 292 -14.83 -8.82 -4.86
N PHE A 293 -14.15 -9.95 -4.74
CA PHE A 293 -12.78 -10.04 -4.23
C PHE A 293 -11.91 -10.74 -5.28
N LEU A 294 -10.76 -10.14 -5.62
CA LEU A 294 -9.75 -10.79 -6.44
C LEU A 294 -8.59 -11.26 -5.56
N PHE A 295 -8.18 -12.52 -5.76
CA PHE A 295 -7.01 -13.11 -5.12
C PHE A 295 -5.98 -13.42 -6.20
N LEU A 296 -4.78 -12.87 -6.09
CA LEU A 296 -3.66 -13.31 -6.91
C LEU A 296 -2.88 -14.39 -6.15
N TRP A 297 -2.88 -15.57 -6.75
CA TRP A 297 -2.12 -16.74 -6.34
C TRP A 297 -0.82 -16.80 -7.14
N PHE A 298 0.31 -16.92 -6.45
CA PHE A 298 1.50 -17.51 -7.06
C PHE A 298 1.67 -18.89 -6.45
N PRO A 299 1.41 -19.98 -7.20
CA PRO A 299 1.91 -21.28 -6.79
C PRO A 299 3.44 -21.20 -6.81
N LEU A 300 4.06 -21.45 -5.65
CA LEU A 300 5.51 -21.73 -5.57
C LEU A 300 5.82 -23.04 -6.30
#